data_AF-A0A0S9Q5P1-F1
#
_entry.id   AF-A0A0S9Q5P1-F1
#
_cell.length_a   1.000
_cell.length_b   1.000
_cell.length_c   1.000
_cell.angle_alpha   90.00
_cell.angle_beta   90.00
_cell.angle_gamma   90.00
#
_symmetry.space_group_name_H-M   'P 1'
#
loop_
_entity.id
_entity.type
_entity.pdbx_description
1 polymer ?
#
loop_
_entity_poly.entity_id
_entity_poly.type
_entity_poly.pdbx_seq_one_letter_code
_entity_poly.pdbx_strand_id
1 'polypeptide(L)'
;MSEPSRRTVPNLIGDAVREARDLVSTEIALLRVEMTDSLHHLTLALSLFIAAGVFAMAGVVVLILALVKGLAVLLHSEALSALVVGGVFAALAVSLALLGRSKATLSGLEPTRTERQVGQDVTIITERMGE
;
A
#
# COMPACT_ATOMS: atom_id res chain seq x y z
N MET A 1 -49.98 -34.85 -30.52
CA MET A 1 -49.56 -33.57 -31.10
C MET A 1 -49.58 -32.55 -29.96
N SER A 2 -48.42 -32.25 -29.37
CA SER A 2 -48.31 -31.40 -28.18
C SER A 2 -47.98 -29.97 -28.62
N GLU A 3 -48.94 -29.07 -28.54
CA GLU A 3 -48.82 -27.66 -28.91
C GLU A 3 -47.71 -26.95 -28.09
N PRO A 4 -46.84 -26.14 -28.73
CA PRO A 4 -45.82 -25.37 -28.04
C PRO A 4 -46.44 -24.22 -27.26
N SER A 5 -46.39 -24.28 -25.92
CA SER A 5 -46.79 -23.18 -25.04
C SER A 5 -46.05 -21.89 -25.40
N ARG A 6 -46.78 -20.90 -25.94
CA ARG A 6 -46.29 -19.54 -26.23
C ARG A 6 -45.74 -18.92 -24.94
N ARG A 7 -44.43 -18.69 -24.88
CA ARG A 7 -43.78 -17.98 -23.77
C ARG A 7 -44.26 -16.53 -23.77
N THR A 8 -44.90 -16.13 -22.69
CA THR A 8 -45.46 -14.78 -22.51
C THR A 8 -44.37 -13.79 -22.08
N VAL A 9 -44.44 -12.51 -22.51
CA VAL A 9 -43.49 -11.43 -22.16
C VAL A 9 -43.11 -11.36 -20.66
N PRO A 10 -44.03 -11.59 -19.69
CA PRO A 10 -43.67 -11.63 -18.27
C PRO A 10 -42.66 -12.72 -17.90
N ASN A 11 -42.64 -13.85 -18.61
CA ASN A 11 -41.71 -14.95 -18.36
C ASN A 11 -40.27 -14.56 -18.77
N LEU A 12 -40.12 -13.85 -19.89
CA LEU A 12 -38.80 -13.40 -20.39
C LEU A 12 -38.15 -12.37 -19.45
N ILE A 13 -38.95 -11.51 -18.82
CA ILE A 13 -38.47 -10.55 -17.82
C ILE A 13 -38.01 -11.30 -16.55
N GLY A 14 -38.77 -12.32 -16.13
CA GLY A 14 -38.39 -13.18 -15.00
C GLY A 14 -37.09 -13.93 -15.25
N ASP A 15 -36.88 -14.41 -16.48
CA ASP A 15 -35.67 -15.11 -16.90
C ASP A 15 -34.46 -14.16 -16.95
N ALA A 16 -34.61 -12.96 -17.52
CA ALA A 16 -33.53 -11.96 -17.58
C ALA A 16 -33.08 -11.46 -16.18
N VAL A 17 -34.02 -11.27 -15.25
CA VAL A 17 -33.69 -10.91 -13.85
C VAL A 17 -32.96 -12.05 -13.15
N ARG A 18 -33.29 -13.30 -13.46
CA ARG A 18 -32.60 -14.48 -12.92
C ARG A 18 -31.18 -14.58 -13.47
N GLU A 19 -31.01 -14.39 -14.77
CA GLU A 19 -29.72 -14.40 -15.44
C GLU A 19 -28.80 -13.25 -14.96
N ALA A 20 -29.37 -12.05 -14.76
CA ALA A 20 -28.63 -10.94 -14.17
C ALA A 20 -28.17 -11.22 -12.73
N ARG A 21 -29.00 -11.88 -11.92
CA ARG A 21 -28.62 -12.30 -10.56
C ARG A 21 -27.52 -13.35 -10.57
N ASP A 22 -27.63 -14.33 -11.48
CA ASP A 22 -26.62 -15.39 -11.62
C ASP A 22 -25.27 -14.80 -12.07
N LEU A 23 -25.28 -13.84 -12.99
CA LEU A 23 -24.07 -13.13 -13.45
C LEU A 23 -23.41 -12.35 -12.31
N VAL A 24 -24.19 -11.56 -11.56
CA VAL A 24 -23.67 -10.80 -10.40
C VAL A 24 -23.12 -11.75 -9.33
N SER A 25 -23.80 -12.86 -9.05
CA SER A 25 -23.31 -13.84 -8.07
C SER A 25 -21.99 -14.49 -8.50
N THR A 26 -21.82 -14.71 -9.81
CA THR A 26 -20.60 -15.27 -10.40
C THR A 26 -19.46 -14.27 -10.34
N GLU A 27 -19.70 -13.01 -10.69
CA GLU A 27 -18.69 -11.95 -10.64
C GLU A 27 -18.17 -11.72 -9.22
N ILE A 28 -19.08 -11.75 -8.22
CA ILE A 28 -18.70 -11.67 -6.80
C ILE A 28 -17.87 -12.90 -6.39
N ALA A 29 -18.22 -14.10 -6.86
CA ALA A 29 -17.46 -15.31 -6.57
C ALA A 29 -16.04 -15.24 -7.18
N LEU A 30 -15.93 -14.76 -8.42
CA LEU A 30 -14.67 -14.59 -9.12
C LEU A 30 -13.80 -13.52 -8.46
N LEU A 31 -14.39 -12.36 -8.15
CA LEU A 31 -13.74 -11.28 -7.42
C LEU A 31 -13.20 -11.77 -6.07
N ARG A 32 -13.96 -12.59 -5.35
CA ARG A 32 -13.50 -13.16 -4.07
C ARG A 32 -12.27 -14.05 -4.26
N VAL A 33 -12.22 -14.85 -5.32
CA VAL A 33 -11.06 -15.69 -5.64
C VAL A 33 -9.85 -14.80 -5.96
N GLU A 34 -10.00 -13.82 -6.85
CA GLU A 34 -8.91 -12.92 -7.24
C GLU A 34 -8.43 -12.03 -6.09
N MET A 35 -9.34 -11.56 -5.22
CA MET A 35 -8.98 -10.86 -3.98
C MET A 35 -8.18 -11.78 -3.05
N THR A 36 -8.58 -13.04 -2.89
CA THR A 36 -7.85 -13.98 -2.02
C THR A 36 -6.44 -14.24 -2.54
N ASP A 37 -6.29 -14.40 -3.86
CA ASP A 37 -5.00 -14.59 -4.51
C ASP A 37 -4.11 -13.34 -4.39
N SER A 38 -4.69 -12.16 -4.65
CA SER A 38 -4.02 -10.86 -4.46
C SER A 38 -3.58 -10.64 -3.02
N LEU A 39 -4.41 -11.00 -2.04
CA LEU A 39 -4.07 -10.94 -0.62
C LEU A 39 -2.95 -11.91 -0.27
N HIS A 40 -2.95 -13.12 -0.83
CA HIS A 40 -1.86 -14.07 -0.62
C HIS A 40 -0.54 -13.52 -1.14
N HIS A 41 -0.52 -12.97 -2.36
CA HIS A 41 0.68 -12.33 -2.91
C HIS A 41 1.15 -11.14 -2.09
N LEU A 42 0.23 -10.28 -1.63
CA LEU A 42 0.57 -9.14 -0.77
C LEU A 42 1.16 -9.60 0.56
N THR A 43 0.58 -10.63 1.20
CA THR A 43 1.09 -11.16 2.47
C THR A 43 2.46 -11.79 2.31
N LEU A 44 2.69 -12.55 1.23
CA LEU A 44 4.00 -13.09 0.90
C LEU A 44 5.01 -11.98 0.67
N ALA A 45 4.69 -10.98 -0.15
CA ALA A 45 5.56 -9.82 -0.40
C ALA A 45 5.90 -9.06 0.89
N LEU A 46 4.91 -8.80 1.74
CA LEU A 46 5.10 -8.13 3.02
C LEU A 46 5.99 -8.96 3.96
N SER A 47 5.77 -10.28 4.03
CA SER A 47 6.59 -11.17 4.86
C SER A 47 8.05 -11.20 4.40
N LEU A 48 8.30 -11.24 3.09
CA LEU A 48 9.64 -11.17 2.52
C LEU A 48 10.30 -9.81 2.80
N PHE A 49 9.54 -8.71 2.72
CA PHE A 49 10.06 -7.38 3.00
C PHE A 49 10.45 -7.21 4.47
N ILE A 50 9.63 -7.74 5.39
CA ILE A 50 9.94 -7.77 6.82
C ILE A 50 11.21 -8.61 7.06
N ALA A 51 11.30 -9.81 6.47
CA ALA A 51 12.48 -10.66 6.60
C ALA A 51 13.74 -9.96 6.05
N ALA A 52 13.65 -9.36 4.86
CA ALA A 52 14.72 -8.57 4.27
C ALA A 52 15.15 -7.41 5.19
N GLY A 53 14.20 -6.70 5.80
CA GLY A 53 14.47 -5.65 6.77
C GLY A 53 15.23 -6.15 8.01
N VAL A 54 14.85 -7.32 8.55
CA VAL A 54 15.56 -7.94 9.68
C VAL A 54 17.00 -8.31 9.30
N PHE A 55 17.20 -8.96 8.14
CA PHE A 55 18.53 -9.32 7.66
C PHE A 55 19.38 -8.09 7.33
N ALA A 56 18.80 -7.05 6.74
CA ALA A 56 19.49 -5.79 6.47
C ALA A 56 19.92 -5.12 7.78
N MET A 57 19.04 -5.08 8.79
CA MET A 57 19.37 -4.54 10.11
C MET A 57 20.53 -5.32 10.76
N ALA A 58 20.45 -6.65 10.78
CA ALA A 58 21.52 -7.50 11.30
C ALA A 58 22.84 -7.29 10.54
N GLY A 59 22.77 -7.21 9.21
CA GLY A 59 23.92 -6.94 8.35
C GLY A 59 24.57 -5.59 8.65
N VAL A 60 23.79 -4.53 8.83
CA VAL A 60 24.30 -3.20 9.20
C VAL A 60 25.04 -3.25 10.54
N VAL A 61 24.50 -3.95 11.55
CA VAL A 61 25.17 -4.12 12.84
C VAL A 61 26.51 -4.84 12.67
N VAL A 62 26.54 -5.94 11.92
CA VAL A 62 27.79 -6.69 11.63
C VAL A 62 28.79 -5.83 10.88
N LEU A 63 28.35 -5.04 9.89
CA LEU A 63 29.21 -4.13 9.13
C LEU A 63 29.78 -3.01 10.01
N ILE A 64 28.98 -2.43 10.91
CA ILE A 64 29.46 -1.43 11.87
C ILE A 64 30.54 -2.05 12.76
N LEU A 65 30.31 -3.24 13.32
CA LEU A 65 31.32 -3.94 14.12
C LEU A 65 32.59 -4.22 13.31
N ALA A 66 32.46 -4.64 12.05
CA ALA A 66 33.59 -4.86 11.16
C ALA A 66 34.37 -3.57 10.89
N LEU A 67 33.69 -2.44 10.67
CA LEU A 67 34.33 -1.13 10.52
C LEU A 67 35.07 -0.72 11.79
N VAL A 68 34.46 -0.89 12.96
CA VAL A 68 35.10 -0.60 14.24
C VAL A 68 36.35 -1.45 14.43
N LYS A 69 36.27 -2.76 14.20
CA LYS A 69 37.42 -3.66 14.34
C LYS A 69 38.51 -3.36 13.30
N GLY A 70 38.13 -3.08 12.05
CA GLY A 70 39.06 -2.73 10.99
C GLY A 70 39.82 -1.43 11.29
N LEU A 71 39.11 -0.39 11.72
CA LEU A 71 39.72 0.89 12.06
C LEU A 71 40.49 0.84 13.40
N ALA A 72 40.13 -0.07 14.31
CA ALA A 72 40.88 -0.29 15.54
C ALA A 72 42.31 -0.78 15.29
N VAL A 73 42.56 -1.53 14.20
CA VAL A 73 43.92 -1.93 13.79
C VAL A 73 44.77 -0.71 13.44
N LEU A 74 44.16 0.32 12.84
CA LEU A 74 44.87 1.53 12.42
C LEU A 74 45.08 2.50 13.60
N LEU A 75 44.07 2.64 14.46
CA LEU A 75 44.09 3.54 15.62
C LEU A 75 44.72 2.92 16.88
N HIS A 76 45.04 1.62 16.85
CA HIS A 76 45.53 0.85 18.00
C HIS A 76 44.63 0.95 19.24
N SER A 77 43.35 1.29 19.04
CA SER A 77 42.36 1.49 20.10
C SER A 77 40.96 1.23 19.58
N GLU A 78 40.29 0.25 20.19
CA GLU A 78 38.92 -0.10 19.87
C GLU A 78 37.94 1.01 20.30
N ALA A 79 38.20 1.66 21.43
CA ALA A 79 37.35 2.73 21.94
C ALA A 79 37.35 3.96 21.02
N LEU A 80 38.51 4.39 20.55
CA LEU A 80 38.61 5.53 19.62
C LEU A 80 37.99 5.20 18.26
N SER A 81 38.20 3.98 17.77
CA SER A 81 37.57 3.50 16.54
C SER A 81 36.03 3.51 16.64
N ALA A 82 35.48 2.97 17.74
CA ALA A 82 34.05 2.97 18.00
C ALA A 82 33.47 4.39 18.08
N LEU A 83 34.20 5.33 18.70
CA LEU A 83 33.79 6.73 18.79
C LEU A 83 33.73 7.39 17.41
N VAL A 84 34.72 7.15 16.54
CA VAL A 84 34.76 7.71 15.18
C VAL A 84 33.64 7.14 14.32
N VAL A 85 33.49 5.82 14.26
CA VAL A 85 32.45 5.16 13.45
C VAL A 85 31.06 5.56 13.96
N GLY A 86 30.85 5.50 15.28
CA GLY A 86 29.60 5.91 15.92
C GLY A 86 29.28 7.39 15.66
N GLY A 87 30.28 8.27 15.73
CA GLY A 87 30.13 9.69 15.43
C GLY A 87 29.70 9.95 13.98
N VAL A 88 30.29 9.25 13.01
CA VAL A 88 29.89 9.36 11.59
C VAL A 88 28.45 8.89 11.39
N PHE A 89 28.07 7.74 11.97
CA PHE A 89 26.70 7.24 11.88
C PHE A 89 25.69 8.15 12.57
N ALA A 90 26.03 8.76 13.71
CA ALA A 90 25.20 9.73 14.40
C ALA A 90 24.99 11.00 13.55
N ALA A 91 26.04 11.51 12.91
CA ALA A 91 25.95 12.66 12.02
C ALA A 91 25.05 12.36 10.80
N LEU A 92 25.17 11.18 10.20
CA LEU A 92 24.30 10.71 9.12
C LEU A 92 22.85 10.59 9.60
N ALA A 93 22.60 9.99 10.77
CA ALA A 93 21.27 9.83 11.34
C ALA A 93 20.57 11.18 11.59
N VAL A 94 21.28 12.15 12.17
CA VAL A 94 20.77 13.52 12.37
C VAL A 94 20.46 14.17 11.03
N SER A 95 21.35 14.05 10.04
CA SER A 95 21.14 14.64 8.71
C SER A 95 19.90 14.07 8.02
N LEU A 96 19.75 12.74 8.05
CA LEU A 96 18.58 12.05 7.50
C LEU A 96 17.30 12.41 8.26
N ALA A 97 17.34 12.53 9.59
CA ALA A 97 16.19 12.93 10.39
C ALA A 97 15.73 14.36 10.05
N LEU A 98 16.66 15.30 9.88
CA LEU A 98 16.35 16.67 9.47
C LEU A 98 15.78 16.73 8.05
N LEU A 99 16.37 15.99 7.10
CA LEU A 99 15.86 15.87 5.73
C LEU A 99 14.46 15.23 5.70
N GLY A 100 14.26 14.14 6.45
CA GLY A 100 12.98 13.47 6.59
C GLY A 100 11.92 14.41 7.16
N ARG A 101 12.25 15.14 8.23
CA ARG A 101 11.37 16.17 8.81
C ARG A 101 10.99 17.24 7.78
N SER A 102 11.94 17.71 6.97
CA SER A 102 11.68 18.71 5.93
C SER A 102 10.77 18.20 4.80
N LYS A 103 10.75 16.89 4.54
CA LYS A 103 9.89 16.27 3.52
C LYS A 103 8.55 15.80 4.08
N ALA A 104 8.49 15.55 5.39
CA ALA A 104 7.28 15.14 6.11
C ALA A 104 6.38 16.33 6.50
N THR A 105 6.76 17.58 6.20
CA THR A 105 5.84 18.73 6.37
C THR A 105 4.63 18.54 5.46
N LEU A 106 3.45 18.49 6.10
CA LEU A 106 2.14 18.14 5.56
C LEU A 106 1.65 18.95 4.35
N SER A 107 2.38 19.99 3.93
CA SER A 107 2.08 20.79 2.73
C SER A 107 2.08 19.99 1.42
N GLY A 108 2.61 18.76 1.41
CA GLY A 108 2.56 17.84 0.26
C GLY A 108 1.39 16.84 0.29
N LEU A 109 0.63 16.77 1.40
CA LEU A 109 -0.49 15.84 1.58
C LEU A 109 -1.86 16.53 1.59
N GLU A 110 -1.93 17.87 1.58
CA GLU A 110 -3.17 18.59 1.29
C GLU A 110 -3.60 18.29 -0.15
N PRO A 111 -4.72 17.59 -0.38
CA PRO A 111 -5.23 17.29 -1.71
C PRO A 111 -5.80 18.58 -2.33
N THR A 112 -4.94 19.49 -2.77
CA THR A 112 -5.32 20.79 -3.36
C THR A 112 -6.23 20.66 -4.59
N ARG A 113 -6.34 19.45 -5.18
CA ARG A 113 -7.25 19.16 -6.29
C ARG A 113 -8.55 18.48 -5.89
N THR A 114 -8.56 17.61 -4.88
CA THR A 114 -9.76 16.84 -4.49
C THR A 114 -10.80 17.73 -3.81
N GLU A 115 -10.38 18.71 -3.02
CA GLU A 115 -11.33 19.63 -2.35
C GLU A 115 -12.13 20.47 -3.34
N ARG A 116 -11.51 20.86 -4.46
CA ARG A 116 -12.14 21.73 -5.46
C ARG A 116 -13.18 21.00 -6.31
N GLN A 117 -12.98 19.70 -6.57
CA GLN A 117 -13.95 18.86 -7.28
C GLN A 117 -15.13 18.47 -6.39
N VAL A 118 -14.88 18.12 -5.13
CA VAL A 118 -15.98 17.79 -4.19
C VAL A 118 -16.90 19.00 -3.96
N GLY A 119 -16.35 20.22 -3.88
CA GLY A 119 -17.16 21.44 -3.76
C GLY A 119 -18.05 21.74 -5.00
N GLN A 120 -17.57 21.44 -6.21
CA GLN A 120 -18.35 21.60 -7.43
C GLN A 120 -19.47 20.56 -7.54
N ASP A 121 -19.20 19.31 -7.18
CA ASP A 121 -20.19 18.23 -7.25
C ASP A 121 -21.35 18.43 -6.26
N VAL A 122 -21.09 18.94 -5.06
CA VAL A 122 -22.15 19.28 -4.10
C VAL A 122 -23.04 20.40 -4.65
N THR A 123 -22.46 21.40 -5.32
CA THR A 123 -23.21 22.53 -5.87
C THR A 123 -24.20 22.07 -6.95
N ILE A 124 -23.77 21.18 -7.84
CA ILE A 124 -24.61 20.62 -8.92
C ILE A 124 -25.75 19.76 -8.36
N ILE A 125 -25.53 19.02 -7.28
CA ILE A 125 -26.57 18.21 -6.63
C ILE A 125 -27.60 19.09 -5.91
N THR A 126 -27.15 20.17 -5.25
CA THR A 126 -28.07 21.12 -4.59
C THR A 126 -28.92 21.91 -5.57
N GLU A 127 -28.40 22.23 -6.75
CA GLU A 127 -29.16 22.95 -7.80
C GLU A 127 -30.25 22.05 -8.40
N ARG A 128 -29.98 20.75 -8.57
CA ARG A 128 -30.94 19.76 -9.10
C ARG A 128 -32.02 19.31 -8.13
N MET A 129 -31.88 19.59 -6.83
CA MET A 129 -32.93 19.34 -5.83
C MET A 129 -33.74 20.59 -5.48
N GLY A 130 -33.35 21.75 -6.01
CA GLY A 130 -34.05 23.02 -5.87
C GLY A 130 -35.02 23.35 -7.02
N GLU A 131 -35.00 22.56 -8.11
CA GLU A 131 -36.04 22.51 -9.16
C GLU A 131 -37.03 21.37 -8.90
#